data_AF-A0A6L9FHW4-F1
#
_entry.id   AF-A0A6L9FHW4-F1
#
_cell.length_a   1.000
_cell.length_b   1.000
_cell.length_c   1.000
_cell.angle_alpha   90.00
_cell.angle_beta   90.00
_cell.angle_gamma   90.00
#
_symmetry.space_group_name_H-M   'P 1'
#
loop_
_entity.id
_entity.type
_entity.pdbx_description
1 polymer ?
#
loop_
_entity_poly.entity_id
_entity_poly.type
_entity_poly.pdbx_seq_one_letter_code
_entity_poly.pdbx_strand_id
1 'polypeptide(L)'
;MTKPQNSRQETNADALPENEALSLLKSLQGSTDVVVPLVINGKKLHSGIQFSISLNEYNAFLNASQSGKISPTAAAKNYLMGVVCKEHHDFLAEALKVKGVLNQMMIAVTDKVEPDFGQSLD
;
A
#
# COMPACT_ATOMS: atom_id res chain seq x y z
N MET A 1 -8.40 -12.65 52.83
CA MET A 1 -7.74 -11.83 51.79
C MET A 1 -8.37 -12.18 50.46
N THR A 2 -9.34 -11.37 50.02
CA THR A 2 -10.09 -11.53 48.77
C THR A 2 -9.27 -10.95 47.61
N LYS A 3 -8.98 -11.77 46.59
CA LYS A 3 -8.47 -11.26 45.30
C LYS A 3 -9.64 -10.63 44.53
N PRO A 4 -9.47 -9.47 43.89
CA PRO A 4 -10.47 -8.96 42.97
C PRO A 4 -10.39 -9.77 41.66
N GLN A 5 -11.49 -10.41 41.28
CA GLN A 5 -11.67 -10.93 39.92
C GLN A 5 -11.83 -9.72 39.00
N ASN A 6 -10.78 -9.44 38.22
CA ASN A 6 -10.86 -8.52 37.10
C ASN A 6 -11.55 -9.28 35.96
N SER A 7 -12.88 -9.25 35.93
CA SER A 7 -13.68 -9.77 34.82
C SER A 7 -13.40 -8.90 33.60
N ARG A 8 -12.56 -9.39 32.68
CA ARG A 8 -12.55 -8.92 31.30
C ARG A 8 -13.97 -9.09 30.79
N GLN A 9 -14.65 -7.99 30.51
CA GLN A 9 -15.89 -8.02 29.73
C GLN A 9 -15.50 -8.55 28.35
N GLU A 10 -15.67 -9.84 28.14
CA GLU A 10 -15.80 -10.38 26.80
C GLU A 10 -17.09 -9.79 26.25
N THR A 11 -16.96 -8.78 25.40
CA THR A 11 -18.09 -8.31 24.60
C THR A 11 -18.54 -9.50 23.76
N ASN A 12 -19.66 -10.11 24.15
CA ASN A 12 -20.42 -11.06 23.32
C ASN A 12 -20.94 -10.32 22.08
N ALA A 13 -20.05 -9.91 21.19
CA ALA A 13 -20.41 -9.54 19.84
C ALA A 13 -20.61 -10.87 19.10
N ASP A 14 -21.86 -11.20 18.79
CA ASP A 14 -22.16 -12.35 17.93
C ASP A 14 -21.34 -12.23 16.64
N ALA A 15 -20.72 -13.34 16.22
CA ALA A 15 -19.94 -13.36 14.99
C ALA A 15 -20.86 -13.06 13.79
N LEU A 16 -20.44 -12.13 12.93
CA LEU A 16 -21.15 -11.85 11.69
C LEU A 16 -21.23 -13.12 10.82
N PRO A 17 -22.35 -13.37 10.12
CA PRO A 17 -22.42 -14.40 9.10
C PRO A 17 -21.30 -14.24 8.08
N GLU A 18 -20.70 -15.34 7.61
CA GLU A 18 -19.49 -15.33 6.78
C GLU A 18 -19.59 -14.39 5.57
N ASN A 19 -20.74 -14.36 4.89
CA ASN A 19 -20.95 -13.49 3.72
C ASN A 19 -21.00 -12.00 4.07
N GLU A 20 -21.53 -11.65 5.25
CA GLU A 20 -21.56 -10.28 5.76
C GLU A 20 -20.17 -9.86 6.24
N ALA A 21 -19.48 -10.74 6.97
CA ALA A 21 -18.09 -10.55 7.36
C ALA A 21 -17.19 -10.36 6.13
N LEU A 22 -17.35 -11.17 5.08
CA LEU A 22 -16.60 -11.06 3.82
C LEU A 22 -16.87 -9.73 3.10
N SER A 23 -18.13 -9.28 3.08
CA SER A 23 -18.49 -8.00 2.46
C SER A 23 -17.91 -6.82 3.23
N LEU A 24 -17.94 -6.88 4.56
CA LEU A 24 -17.30 -5.90 5.43
C LEU A 24 -15.78 -5.88 5.21
N LEU A 25 -15.13 -7.03 5.22
CA LEU A 25 -13.69 -7.14 4.94
C LEU A 25 -13.32 -6.56 3.58
N LYS A 26 -14.10 -6.83 2.53
CA LYS A 26 -13.90 -6.23 1.20
C LYS A 26 -14.07 -4.71 1.20
N SER A 27 -15.02 -4.17 1.96
CA SER A 27 -15.19 -2.72 2.10
C SER A 27 -14.04 -2.05 2.86
N LEU A 28 -13.37 -2.78 3.76
CA LEU A 28 -12.23 -2.30 4.54
C LEU A 28 -10.89 -2.37 3.78
N GLN A 29 -10.84 -3.09 2.65
CA GLN A 29 -9.67 -3.18 1.75
C GLN A 29 -9.44 -1.90 0.92
N GLY A 30 -9.79 -0.73 1.47
CA GLY A 30 -9.73 0.56 0.78
C GLY A 30 -8.35 0.91 0.21
N SER A 31 -8.34 1.89 -0.68
CA SER A 31 -7.10 2.45 -1.24
C SER A 31 -6.48 3.45 -0.27
N THR A 32 -5.16 3.38 -0.10
CA THR A 32 -4.37 4.39 0.58
C THR A 32 -3.76 5.34 -0.44
N ASP A 33 -3.96 6.64 -0.25
CA ASP A 33 -3.33 7.66 -1.09
C ASP A 33 -1.96 8.04 -0.54
N VAL A 34 -0.95 8.02 -1.41
CA VAL A 34 0.44 8.30 -1.07
C VAL A 34 0.97 9.39 -1.99
N VAL A 35 1.62 10.41 -1.42
CA VAL A 35 2.22 11.50 -2.18
C VAL A 35 3.74 11.48 -2.00
N VAL A 36 4.46 11.22 -3.09
CA VAL A 36 5.93 11.11 -3.06
C VAL A 36 6.59 12.28 -3.80
N PRO A 37 7.34 13.17 -3.12
CA PRO A 37 8.09 14.22 -3.80
C PRO A 37 9.27 13.64 -4.59
N LEU A 38 9.55 14.19 -5.77
CA LEU A 38 10.73 13.83 -6.55
C LEU A 38 11.84 14.85 -6.34
N VAL A 39 12.94 14.41 -5.75
CA VAL A 39 14.17 15.19 -5.55
C VAL A 39 15.32 14.45 -6.23
N ILE A 40 16.02 15.12 -7.15
CA ILE A 40 17.18 14.57 -7.86
C ILE A 40 18.36 15.52 -7.64
N ASN A 41 19.49 14.98 -7.16
CA ASN A 41 20.71 15.74 -6.87
C ASN A 41 20.46 16.98 -5.99
N GLY A 42 19.60 16.86 -4.97
CA GLY A 42 19.22 17.97 -4.08
C GLY A 42 18.24 18.98 -4.66
N LYS A 43 17.86 18.86 -5.94
CA LYS A 43 16.85 19.71 -6.58
C LYS A 43 15.48 19.05 -6.55
N LYS A 44 14.49 19.73 -5.98
CA LYS A 44 13.09 19.31 -6.03
C LYS A 44 12.54 19.53 -7.45
N LEU A 45 12.20 18.44 -8.14
CA LEU A 45 11.68 18.46 -9.51
C LEU A 45 10.15 18.40 -9.55
N HIS A 46 9.52 17.82 -8.53
CA HIS A 46 8.06 17.74 -8.42
C HIS A 46 7.61 17.88 -6.97
N SER A 47 6.48 18.54 -6.74
CA SER A 47 5.91 18.78 -5.40
C SER A 47 5.46 17.49 -4.72
N GLY A 48 4.87 16.59 -5.49
CA GLY A 48 4.44 15.26 -5.05
C GLY A 48 3.78 14.51 -6.20
N ILE A 49 4.20 13.26 -6.44
CA ILE A 49 3.51 12.33 -7.34
C ILE A 49 2.51 11.58 -6.48
N GLN A 50 1.22 11.70 -6.79
CA GLN A 50 0.16 10.99 -6.08
C GLN A 50 -0.03 9.59 -6.64
N PHE A 51 -0.17 8.63 -5.73
CA PHE A 51 -0.50 7.24 -5.98
C PHE A 51 -1.74 6.88 -5.15
N SER A 52 -2.63 6.06 -5.70
CA SER A 52 -3.76 5.49 -4.99
C SER A 52 -3.61 3.97 -5.02
N ILE A 53 -3.41 3.38 -3.85
CA ILE A 53 -2.86 2.03 -3.76
C ILE A 53 -3.78 1.15 -2.93
N SER A 54 -4.19 0.03 -3.50
CA SER A 54 -4.89 -1.03 -2.77
C SER A 54 -3.95 -2.19 -2.42
N LEU A 55 -4.28 -2.93 -1.35
CA LEU A 55 -3.62 -4.20 -1.03
C LEU A 55 -3.69 -5.20 -2.19
N ASN A 56 -4.75 -5.15 -3.00
CA ASN A 56 -4.90 -6.03 -4.15
C ASN A 56 -3.84 -5.77 -5.23
N GLU A 57 -3.57 -4.50 -5.54
CA GLU A 57 -2.54 -4.12 -6.51
C GLU A 57 -1.14 -4.45 -6.00
N TYR A 58 -0.89 -4.24 -4.70
CA TYR A 58 0.37 -4.61 -4.06
C TYR A 58 0.60 -6.12 -4.07
N ASN A 59 -0.42 -6.92 -3.74
CA ASN A 59 -0.34 -8.38 -3.83
C ASN A 59 -0.13 -8.86 -5.27
N ALA A 60 -0.78 -8.22 -6.25
CA ALA A 60 -0.55 -8.51 -7.66
C ALA A 60 0.91 -8.23 -8.07
N PHE A 61 1.49 -7.13 -7.59
CA PHE A 61 2.91 -6.82 -7.75
C PHE A 61 3.82 -7.89 -7.13
N LEU A 62 3.59 -8.29 -5.88
CA LEU A 62 4.38 -9.32 -5.20
C LEU A 62 4.38 -10.63 -6.00
N ASN A 63 3.19 -11.10 -6.37
CA ASN A 63 3.03 -12.30 -7.19
C ASN A 63 3.75 -12.18 -8.52
N ALA A 64 3.62 -11.06 -9.21
CA ALA A 64 4.29 -10.83 -10.50
C ALA A 64 5.82 -10.83 -10.35
N SER A 65 6.34 -10.18 -9.31
CA SER A 65 7.78 -10.08 -9.02
C SER A 65 8.43 -11.43 -8.68
N GLN A 66 7.67 -12.36 -8.12
CA GLN A 66 8.13 -13.69 -7.70
C GLN A 66 7.84 -14.79 -8.74
N SER A 67 6.97 -14.52 -9.71
CA SER A 67 6.52 -15.51 -10.70
C SER A 67 7.59 -15.96 -11.70
N GLY A 68 8.67 -15.20 -11.86
CA GLY A 68 9.70 -15.41 -12.89
C GLY A 68 9.25 -15.11 -14.34
N LYS A 69 7.98 -14.76 -14.56
CA LYS A 69 7.43 -14.45 -15.91
C LYS A 69 7.89 -13.09 -16.43
N ILE A 70 8.12 -12.14 -15.52
CA ILE A 70 8.65 -10.81 -15.81
C ILE A 70 9.80 -10.52 -14.86
N SER A 71 10.69 -9.61 -15.26
CA SER A 71 11.76 -9.18 -14.36
C SER A 71 11.18 -8.40 -13.18
N PRO A 72 11.81 -8.45 -11.98
CA PRO A 72 11.39 -7.65 -10.85
C PRO A 72 11.31 -6.15 -11.17
N THR A 73 12.22 -5.65 -12.01
CA THR A 73 12.21 -4.28 -12.52
C THR A 73 10.97 -3.97 -13.34
N ALA A 74 10.54 -4.88 -14.22
CA ALA A 74 9.32 -4.72 -15.00
C ALA A 74 8.07 -4.79 -14.12
N ALA A 75 8.05 -5.69 -13.13
CA ALA A 75 6.97 -5.78 -12.15
C ALA A 75 6.81 -4.47 -11.37
N ALA A 76 7.92 -3.91 -10.87
CA ALA A 76 7.94 -2.66 -10.13
C ALA A 76 7.46 -1.47 -10.97
N LYS A 77 7.90 -1.37 -12.23
CA LYS A 77 7.42 -0.33 -13.16
C LYS A 77 5.92 -0.46 -13.42
N ASN A 78 5.46 -1.67 -13.75
CA ASN A 78 4.04 -1.90 -14.02
C ASN A 78 3.16 -1.55 -12.81
N TYR A 79 3.63 -1.90 -11.61
CA TYR A 79 2.96 -1.55 -10.37
C TYR A 79 2.83 -0.04 -10.17
N LEU A 80 3.96 0.69 -10.19
CA LEU A 80 3.95 2.15 -10.01
C LEU A 80 3.09 2.87 -11.07
N MET A 81 3.14 2.42 -12.32
CA MET A 81 2.33 2.99 -13.40
C MET A 81 0.85 2.63 -13.28
N GLY A 82 0.51 1.49 -12.66
CA GLY A 82 -0.87 1.07 -12.42
C GLY A 82 -1.55 1.84 -11.29
N VAL A 83 -0.79 2.24 -10.27
CA VAL A 83 -1.32 2.89 -9.05
C VAL A 83 -1.12 4.41 -9.03
N VAL A 84 -0.39 4.99 -10.00
CA VAL A 84 -0.22 6.45 -10.08
C VAL A 84 -1.53 7.13 -10.53
N CYS A 85 -1.85 8.27 -9.93
CA CYS A 85 -2.95 9.09 -10.41
C CYS A 85 -2.68 9.56 -11.85
N LYS A 86 -3.73 9.58 -12.68
CA LYS A 86 -3.66 9.87 -14.13
C LYS A 86 -2.90 11.16 -14.45
N GLU A 87 -3.06 12.18 -13.62
CA GLU A 87 -2.41 13.49 -13.75
C GLU A 87 -0.89 13.44 -13.72
N HIS A 88 -0.30 12.43 -13.08
CA HIS A 88 1.15 12.27 -12.95
C HIS A 88 1.72 11.11 -13.78
N HIS A 89 0.89 10.43 -14.57
CA HIS A 89 1.29 9.22 -15.28
C HIS A 89 2.47 9.48 -16.24
N ASP A 90 2.37 10.51 -17.09
CA ASP A 90 3.44 10.83 -18.06
C ASP A 90 4.72 11.31 -17.36
N PHE A 91 4.57 12.10 -16.30
CA PHE A 91 5.70 12.57 -15.51
C PHE A 91 6.45 11.40 -14.86
N LEU A 92 5.72 10.46 -14.26
CA LEU A 92 6.30 9.26 -13.67
C LEU A 92 6.97 8.39 -14.72
N ALA A 93 6.35 8.20 -15.89
CA ALA A 93 6.91 7.39 -16.98
C ALA A 93 8.30 7.89 -17.41
N GLU A 94 8.48 9.21 -17.51
CA GLU A 94 9.80 9.80 -17.79
C GLU A 94 10.75 9.70 -16.59
N ALA A 95 10.26 9.98 -15.37
CA ALA A 95 11.07 9.91 -14.16
C ALA A 95 11.67 8.51 -13.92
N LEU A 96 10.92 7.44 -14.22
CA LEU A 96 11.36 6.05 -14.08
C LEU A 96 12.46 5.63 -15.07
N LYS A 97 12.81 6.46 -16.05
CA LYS A 97 13.97 6.27 -16.93
C LYS A 97 15.27 6.75 -16.27
N VAL A 98 15.18 7.57 -15.23
CA VAL A 98 16.34 8.08 -14.50
C VAL A 98 16.84 7.04 -13.49
N LYS A 99 18.15 6.79 -13.47
CA LYS A 99 18.79 5.82 -12.58
C LYS A 99 18.46 6.14 -11.11
N GLY A 100 18.02 5.13 -10.37
CA GLY A 100 17.72 5.23 -8.93
C GLY A 100 16.29 5.64 -8.59
N VAL A 101 15.57 6.33 -9.50
CA VAL A 101 14.20 6.81 -9.23
C VAL A 101 13.23 5.65 -9.00
N LEU A 102 13.34 4.57 -9.79
CA LEU A 102 12.49 3.39 -9.59
C LEU A 102 12.60 2.85 -8.16
N ASN A 103 13.82 2.70 -7.64
CA ASN A 103 14.03 2.16 -6.29
C ASN A 103 13.52 3.12 -5.21
N GLN A 104 13.79 4.42 -5.37
CA GLN A 104 13.29 5.46 -4.46
C GLN A 104 11.76 5.47 -4.39
N MET A 105 11.09 5.42 -5.54
CA MET A 105 9.62 5.42 -5.62
C MET A 105 9.05 4.15 -5.01
N MET A 106 9.60 2.98 -5.34
CA MET A 106 9.16 1.72 -4.75
C MET A 106 9.23 1.75 -3.22
N ILE A 107 10.36 2.14 -2.64
CA ILE A 107 10.52 2.24 -1.17
C ILE A 107 9.44 3.16 -0.57
N ALA A 108 9.27 4.36 -1.13
CA ALA A 108 8.32 5.34 -0.60
C ALA A 108 6.85 4.89 -0.72
N VAL A 109 6.52 4.20 -1.81
CA VAL A 109 5.16 3.70 -2.09
C VAL A 109 4.84 2.48 -1.24
N THR A 110 5.77 1.53 -1.08
CA THR A 110 5.50 0.29 -0.34
C THR A 110 5.52 0.48 1.18
N ASP A 111 6.34 1.41 1.69
CA ASP A 111 6.37 1.78 3.13
C ASP A 111 5.00 2.22 3.68
N LYS A 112 4.09 2.68 2.80
CA LYS A 112 2.76 3.15 3.18
C LYS A 112 1.65 2.13 2.95
N VAL A 113 1.98 0.97 2.40
CA VAL A 113 1.01 -0.06 1.96
C VAL A 113 1.22 -1.36 2.72
N GLU A 114 2.41 -1.56 3.32
CA GLU A 114 2.61 -2.67 4.24
C GLU A 114 1.54 -2.63 5.34
N PRO A 115 0.80 -3.73 5.56
CA PRO A 115 -0.27 -3.75 6.55
C PRO A 115 0.31 -3.49 7.94
N ASP A 116 -0.08 -2.37 8.52
CA ASP A 116 0.24 -2.01 9.90
C ASP A 116 -0.64 -2.85 10.83
N PHE A 117 -0.21 -4.09 11.11
CA PHE A 117 -0.86 -4.96 12.10
C PHE A 117 -0.72 -4.42 13.55
N GLY A 118 -0.15 -3.22 13.74
CA GLY A 118 0.16 -2.63 15.05
C GLY A 118 -0.80 -1.53 15.53
N GLN A 119 -1.65 -0.96 14.69
CA GLN A 119 -2.69 -0.01 15.12
C GLN A 119 -3.92 -0.82 15.53
N SER A 120 -3.91 -1.31 16.77
CA SER A 120 -5.14 -1.73 17.45
C SER A 120 -6.18 -0.63 17.30
N LEU A 121 -7.37 -0.99 16.80
CA LEU A 121 -8.56 -0.13 16.84
C LEU A 121 -8.75 0.33 18.29
N ASP A 122 -8.38 1.58 18.58
CA ASP A 122 -8.77 2.27 19.82
C ASP A 122 -10.29 2.57 19.81
#